data_AF-A0A2G5E503-F1
#
_entry.id   AF-A0A2G5E503-F1
#
_cell.length_a   1.000
_cell.length_b   1.000
_cell.length_c   1.000
_cell.angle_alpha   90.00
_cell.angle_beta   90.00
_cell.angle_gamma   90.00
#
_symmetry.space_group_name_H-M   'P 1'
#
loop_
_entity.id
_entity.type
_entity.pdbx_description
1 polymer ?
#
loop_
_entity_poly.entity_id
_entity_poly.type
_entity_poly.pdbx_seq_one_letter_code
_entity_poly.pdbx_strand_id
1 'polypeptide(L)'
;MEKLFRIFVYEEGELPLFHNGACKNIYSMEGLFINFMETDKRFRTRDPDSAHVYFLPFSVVMILEYLFHPIIRDKAVLERTISDYVRIISERYPYWNRSLGADHAMLSCHDWVSEGHYTYFGST
;
A
#
# COMPACT_ATOMS: atom_id res chain seq x y z
N MET A 1 5.94 27.63 -11.07
CA MET A 1 4.67 26.92 -11.29
C MET A 1 4.64 25.75 -10.32
N GLU A 2 3.75 25.78 -9.34
CA GLU A 2 3.56 24.67 -8.41
C GLU A 2 2.86 23.52 -9.17
N LYS A 3 3.51 22.35 -9.23
CA LYS A 3 2.82 21.13 -9.62
C LYS A 3 1.95 20.72 -8.44
N LEU A 4 0.65 20.64 -8.63
CA LEU A 4 -0.23 20.04 -7.62
C LEU A 4 0.24 18.60 -7.41
N PHE A 5 0.47 18.20 -6.16
CA PHE A 5 0.90 16.83 -5.84
C PHE A 5 -0.16 15.83 -6.33
N ARG A 6 0.28 14.81 -7.06
CA ARG A 6 -0.56 13.77 -7.66
C ARG A 6 -0.08 12.39 -7.25
N ILE A 7 -1.02 11.58 -6.82
CA ILE A 7 -0.82 10.21 -6.36
C ILE A 7 -1.55 9.29 -7.34
N PHE A 8 -0.82 8.35 -7.93
CA PHE A 8 -1.44 7.25 -8.63
C PHE A 8 -1.76 6.15 -7.62
N VAL A 9 -2.96 5.58 -7.67
CA VAL A 9 -3.35 4.49 -6.77
C VAL A 9 -3.50 3.24 -7.63
N TYR A 10 -2.77 2.19 -7.29
CA TYR A 10 -2.94 0.88 -7.92
C TYR A 10 -4.37 0.38 -7.71
N GLU A 11 -4.98 -0.28 -8.69
CA GLU A 11 -6.40 -0.70 -8.61
C GLU A 11 -6.51 -2.18 -8.20
N GLU A 12 -5.39 -2.86 -8.02
CA GLU A 12 -5.30 -4.26 -7.66
C GLU A 12 -5.63 -4.48 -6.19
N GLY A 13 -6.25 -5.62 -5.94
CA GLY A 13 -6.58 -6.10 -4.62
C GLY A 13 -8.08 -6.02 -4.34
N GLU A 14 -8.53 -6.87 -3.43
CA GLU A 14 -9.94 -6.98 -3.09
C GLU A 14 -10.21 -6.52 -1.65
N LEU A 15 -11.41 -6.01 -1.44
CA LEU A 15 -11.93 -5.77 -0.10
C LEU A 15 -11.97 -7.09 0.68
N PRO A 16 -11.68 -7.08 1.99
CA PRO A 16 -11.47 -5.89 2.81
C PRO A 16 -9.98 -5.51 2.97
N LEU A 17 -9.06 -6.23 2.33
CA LEU A 17 -7.61 -6.09 2.52
C LEU A 17 -7.01 -4.87 1.80
N PHE A 18 -7.58 -4.53 0.64
CA PHE A 18 -7.14 -3.44 -0.22
C PHE A 18 -8.26 -2.42 -0.37
N HIS A 19 -7.90 -1.17 -0.66
CA HIS A 19 -8.81 -0.05 -0.89
C HIS A 19 -9.77 0.24 0.28
N ASN A 20 -9.42 -0.24 1.47
CA ASN A 20 -10.18 -0.06 2.69
C ASN A 20 -9.25 -0.16 3.90
N GLY A 21 -9.61 0.50 5.00
CA GLY A 21 -8.86 0.42 6.24
C GLY A 21 -9.68 0.85 7.44
N ALA A 22 -9.27 0.39 8.61
CA ALA A 22 -9.97 0.69 9.86
C ALA A 22 -9.80 2.16 10.26
N CYS A 23 -10.88 2.93 10.22
CA CYS A 23 -10.92 4.32 10.72
C CYS A 23 -11.14 4.42 12.23
N LYS A 24 -10.54 3.52 13.02
CA LYS A 24 -10.75 3.46 14.47
C LYS A 24 -9.44 3.30 15.24
N ASN A 25 -9.42 3.82 16.47
CA ASN A 25 -8.32 3.71 17.42
C ASN A 25 -6.99 4.22 16.83
N ILE A 26 -5.89 3.57 17.19
CA ILE A 26 -4.51 3.87 16.78
C ILE A 26 -4.24 3.63 15.28
N TYR A 27 -5.19 3.04 14.56
CA TYR A 27 -5.13 2.78 13.12
C TYR A 27 -5.84 3.82 12.25
N SER A 28 -6.47 4.82 12.89
CA SER A 28 -7.41 5.72 12.21
C SER A 28 -6.78 6.47 11.04
N MET A 29 -5.49 6.80 11.10
CA MET A 29 -4.82 7.56 10.03
C MET A 29 -4.59 6.73 8.75
N GLU A 30 -4.28 5.44 8.88
CA GLU A 30 -4.12 4.50 7.75
C GLU A 30 -5.45 4.36 7.01
N GLY A 31 -6.51 4.00 7.73
CA GLY A 31 -7.85 3.86 7.15
C GLY A 31 -8.38 5.17 6.58
N LEU A 32 -8.15 6.30 7.27
CA LEU A 32 -8.59 7.61 6.79
C LEU A 32 -7.88 8.00 5.49
N PHE A 33 -6.57 7.80 5.40
CA PHE A 33 -5.81 8.10 4.19
C PHE A 33 -6.25 7.23 3.00
N ILE A 34 -6.38 5.92 3.19
CA ILE A 34 -6.86 5.00 2.14
C ILE A 34 -8.25 5.45 1.66
N ASN A 35 -9.17 5.73 2.58
CA ASN A 35 -10.52 6.21 2.23
C ASN A 35 -10.49 7.57 1.52
N PHE A 36 -9.58 8.47 1.89
CA PHE A 36 -9.41 9.73 1.17
C PHE A 36 -8.92 9.50 -0.26
N MET A 37 -7.99 8.56 -0.49
CA MET A 37 -7.54 8.21 -1.84
C MET A 37 -8.64 7.58 -2.69
N GLU A 38 -9.61 6.89 -2.08
CA GLU A 38 -10.76 6.33 -2.80
C GLU A 38 -11.85 7.37 -3.11
N THR A 39 -12.06 8.34 -2.24
CA THR A 39 -13.20 9.28 -2.34
C THR A 39 -12.83 10.65 -2.91
N ASP A 40 -11.61 11.14 -2.67
CA ASP A 40 -11.17 12.48 -3.04
C ASP A 40 -10.29 12.48 -4.30
N LYS A 41 -10.77 13.17 -5.33
CA LYS A 41 -10.09 13.25 -6.63
C LYS A 41 -9.07 14.38 -6.73
N ARG A 42 -8.89 15.21 -5.69
CA ARG A 42 -7.97 16.35 -5.72
C ARG A 42 -6.51 15.92 -5.87
N PHE A 43 -6.13 14.85 -5.17
CA PHE A 43 -4.76 14.33 -5.17
C PHE A 43 -4.60 13.08 -6.03
N ARG A 44 -5.67 12.31 -6.28
CA ARG A 44 -5.60 11.11 -7.10
C ARG A 44 -5.45 11.45 -8.59
N THR A 45 -4.62 10.71 -9.28
CA THR A 45 -4.53 10.71 -10.74
C THR A 45 -4.64 9.29 -11.28
N ARG A 46 -5.18 9.16 -12.50
CA ARG A 46 -5.18 7.92 -13.30
C ARG A 46 -4.15 7.94 -14.42
N ASP A 47 -3.51 9.09 -14.61
CA ASP A 47 -2.44 9.25 -15.59
C ASP A 47 -1.10 9.02 -14.87
N PRO A 48 -0.39 7.90 -15.14
CA PRO A 48 0.89 7.61 -14.50
C PRO A 48 1.98 8.63 -14.82
N ASP A 49 1.91 9.34 -15.96
CA ASP A 49 2.91 10.34 -16.33
C ASP A 49 2.78 11.63 -15.50
N SER A 50 1.56 11.90 -15.01
CA SER A 50 1.28 13.00 -14.08
C SER A 50 1.59 12.66 -12.61
N ALA A 51 1.88 11.39 -12.31
CA ALA A 51 2.03 10.89 -10.94
C ALA A 51 3.41 11.22 -10.35
N HIS A 52 3.39 11.69 -9.11
CA HIS A 52 4.59 11.97 -8.33
C HIS A 52 4.95 10.80 -7.40
N VAL A 53 3.93 10.10 -6.90
CA VAL A 53 4.04 8.91 -6.05
C VAL A 53 3.01 7.88 -6.50
N TYR A 54 3.37 6.61 -6.40
CA TYR A 54 2.49 5.47 -6.60
C TYR A 54 2.12 4.86 -5.25
N PHE A 55 0.84 4.83 -4.92
CA PHE A 55 0.35 4.36 -3.65
C PHE A 55 -0.15 2.92 -3.75
N LEU A 56 0.29 2.09 -2.81
CA LEU A 56 -0.12 0.70 -2.61
C LEU A 56 -1.27 0.67 -1.60
N PRO A 57 -2.54 0.49 -2.03
CA PRO A 57 -3.72 0.69 -1.19
C PRO A 57 -4.06 -0.50 -0.29
N PHE A 58 -3.08 -1.26 0.20
CA PHE A 58 -3.35 -2.31 1.19
C PHE A 58 -3.37 -1.75 2.60
N SER A 59 -4.22 -2.31 3.45
CA SER A 59 -4.21 -2.03 4.88
C SER A 59 -3.50 -3.15 5.64
N VAL A 60 -2.44 -2.78 6.36
CA VAL A 60 -1.72 -3.72 7.24
C VAL A 60 -2.68 -4.27 8.28
N VAL A 61 -3.54 -3.41 8.84
CA VAL A 61 -4.52 -3.78 9.85
C VAL A 61 -5.51 -4.80 9.33
N MET A 62 -6.06 -4.58 8.13
CA MET A 62 -7.01 -5.52 7.54
C MET A 62 -6.33 -6.86 7.21
N ILE A 63 -5.07 -6.84 6.76
CA ILE A 63 -4.30 -8.08 6.58
C ILE A 63 -4.13 -8.83 7.90
N LEU A 64 -3.76 -8.13 8.98
CA LEU A 64 -3.63 -8.73 10.30
C LEU A 64 -4.99 -9.28 10.79
N GLU A 65 -6.06 -8.51 10.68
CA GLU A 65 -7.39 -8.89 11.19
C GLU A 65 -7.98 -10.11 10.48
N TYR A 66 -7.81 -10.19 9.15
CA TYR A 66 -8.47 -11.22 8.35
C TYR A 66 -7.59 -12.43 8.05
N LEU A 67 -6.27 -12.26 7.97
CA LEU A 67 -5.37 -13.35 7.58
C LEU A 67 -4.53 -13.91 8.75
N PHE A 68 -4.41 -13.23 9.89
CA PHE A 68 -3.65 -13.80 11.00
C PHE A 68 -4.46 -14.86 11.72
N HIS A 69 -3.88 -16.06 11.76
CA HIS A 69 -4.42 -17.10 12.62
C HIS A 69 -4.30 -16.65 14.09
N PRO A 70 -5.40 -16.65 14.86
CA PRO A 70 -5.44 -16.05 16.20
C PRO A 70 -4.43 -16.66 17.18
N ILE A 71 -4.07 -17.93 16.97
CA ILE A 71 -3.13 -18.68 17.82
C ILE A 71 -1.69 -18.62 17.31
N ILE A 72 -1.48 -18.70 15.99
CA ILE A 72 -0.13 -18.87 15.42
C ILE A 72 0.54 -17.50 15.25
N ARG A 73 -0.25 -16.48 14.85
CA ARG A 73 0.21 -15.10 14.62
C ARG A 73 1.48 -15.03 13.75
N ASP A 74 1.49 -15.84 12.68
CA ASP A 74 2.61 -15.94 11.76
C ASP A 74 2.80 -14.62 10.97
N LYS A 75 3.85 -13.88 11.32
CA LYS A 75 4.20 -12.63 10.63
C LYS A 75 4.55 -12.83 9.16
N ALA A 76 4.92 -14.04 8.73
CA ALA A 76 5.20 -14.33 7.33
C ALA A 76 3.94 -14.25 6.45
N VAL A 77 2.73 -14.30 7.02
CA VAL A 77 1.49 -14.04 6.27
C VAL A 77 1.53 -12.64 5.65
N LEU A 78 1.97 -11.66 6.42
CA LEU A 78 2.03 -10.27 5.99
C LEU A 78 3.07 -10.06 4.87
N GLU A 79 4.28 -10.61 5.06
CA GLU A 79 5.36 -10.57 4.07
C GLU A 79 4.93 -11.23 2.75
N ARG A 80 4.31 -12.42 2.81
CA ARG A 80 3.83 -13.14 1.62
C ARG A 80 2.75 -12.35 0.89
N THR A 81 1.74 -11.86 1.60
CA THR A 81 0.65 -11.07 1.00
C THR A 81 1.19 -9.85 0.24
N ILE A 82 2.13 -9.12 0.83
CA ILE A 82 2.69 -7.91 0.20
C ILE A 82 3.67 -8.27 -0.92
N SER A 83 4.46 -9.33 -0.77
CA SER A 83 5.35 -9.80 -1.84
C SER A 83 4.56 -10.26 -3.05
N ASP A 84 3.47 -11.00 -2.86
CA ASP A 84 2.57 -11.41 -3.94
C ASP A 84 1.89 -10.22 -4.60
N TYR A 85 1.46 -9.23 -3.81
CA TYR A 85 0.92 -7.99 -4.34
C TYR A 85 1.94 -7.26 -5.22
N VAL A 86 3.13 -6.99 -4.68
CA VAL A 86 4.26 -6.35 -5.38
C VAL A 86 4.63 -7.09 -6.66
N ARG A 87 4.61 -8.42 -6.64
CA ARG A 87 4.83 -9.23 -7.86
C ARG A 87 3.78 -8.91 -8.92
N ILE A 88 2.49 -8.95 -8.58
CA ILE A 88 1.38 -8.68 -9.50
C ILE A 88 1.51 -7.28 -10.13
N ILE A 89 1.70 -6.24 -9.32
CA ILE A 89 1.82 -4.87 -9.84
C ILE A 89 3.11 -4.63 -10.63
N SER A 90 4.24 -5.23 -10.22
CA SER A 90 5.51 -5.12 -10.97
C SER A 90 5.45 -5.78 -12.35
N GLU A 91 4.71 -6.89 -12.48
CA GLU A 91 4.50 -7.59 -13.76
C GLU A 91 3.48 -6.86 -14.64
N ARG A 92 2.44 -6.28 -14.04
CA ARG A 92 1.32 -5.66 -14.77
C ARG A 92 1.62 -4.24 -15.23
N TYR A 93 2.42 -3.48 -14.48
CA TYR A 93 2.62 -2.06 -14.72
C TYR A 93 4.06 -1.71 -15.06
N PRO A 94 4.33 -1.27 -16.31
CA PRO A 94 5.67 -0.91 -16.75
C PRO A 94 6.34 0.20 -15.91
N TYR A 95 5.53 1.07 -15.29
CA TYR A 95 6.02 2.19 -14.48
C TYR A 95 6.54 1.77 -13.10
N TRP A 96 6.30 0.53 -12.64
CA TRP A 96 6.98 -0.01 -11.45
C TRP A 96 8.52 0.02 -11.62
N ASN A 97 8.99 -0.38 -12.80
CA ASN A 97 10.41 -0.48 -13.11
C ASN A 97 11.07 0.88 -13.37
N ARG A 98 10.30 1.98 -13.48
CA ARG A 98 10.85 3.31 -13.78
C ARG A 98 11.79 3.82 -12.67
N SER A 99 11.47 3.46 -11.43
CA SER A 99 12.16 3.87 -10.22
C SER A 99 12.69 2.67 -9.43
N LEU A 100 12.47 1.45 -9.94
CA LEU A 100 12.69 0.20 -9.21
C LEU A 100 11.98 0.19 -7.85
N GLY A 101 10.77 0.78 -7.79
CA GLY A 101 9.97 0.89 -6.57
C GLY A 101 10.28 2.10 -5.68
N ALA A 102 11.26 2.96 -6.01
CA ALA A 102 11.67 4.06 -5.12
C ALA A 102 10.62 5.18 -4.96
N ASP A 103 9.68 5.32 -5.90
CA ASP A 103 8.56 6.27 -5.83
C ASP A 103 7.23 5.61 -5.46
N HIS A 104 7.30 4.38 -4.93
CA HIS A 104 6.15 3.60 -4.48
C HIS A 104 6.05 3.64 -2.96
N ALA A 105 4.87 3.97 -2.45
CA ALA A 105 4.64 4.17 -1.02
C ALA A 105 3.42 3.39 -0.53
N MET A 106 3.51 2.93 0.72
CA MET A 106 2.38 2.45 1.51
C MET A 106 2.28 3.29 2.79
N LEU A 107 1.13 3.23 3.46
CA LEU A 107 0.94 3.84 4.76
C LEU A 107 0.61 2.76 5.77
N SER A 108 1.31 2.78 6.91
CA SER A 108 1.01 1.92 8.04
C SER A 108 1.05 2.74 9.33
N CYS A 109 0.04 2.59 10.19
CA CYS A 109 -0.02 3.31 11.47
C CYS A 109 0.85 2.69 12.56
N HIS A 110 0.90 1.36 12.63
CA HIS A 110 1.77 0.59 13.50
C HIS A 110 1.68 -0.89 13.10
N ASP A 111 2.42 -1.77 13.80
CA ASP A 111 2.52 -3.22 13.58
C ASP A 111 3.49 -3.69 12.48
N TRP A 112 3.94 -2.80 11.57
CA TRP A 112 4.89 -3.17 10.51
C TRP A 112 6.37 -3.22 10.95
N VAL A 113 6.80 -2.33 11.85
CA VAL A 113 8.24 -2.15 12.16
C VAL A 113 8.57 -2.61 13.57
N SER A 114 9.09 -3.84 13.70
CA SER A 114 10.03 -4.18 14.78
C SER A 114 11.46 -3.98 14.26
N GLU A 115 12.32 -3.32 15.05
CA GLU A 115 13.71 -2.99 14.70
C GLU A 115 14.44 -4.12 13.96
N GLY A 116 15.00 -3.81 12.78
CA GLY A 116 16.07 -4.62 12.17
C GLY A 116 15.89 -5.08 10.72
N HIS A 117 14.71 -4.98 10.10
CA HIS A 117 14.50 -5.46 8.73
C HIS A 117 14.08 -4.34 7.78
N TYR A 118 15.06 -3.71 7.13
CA TYR A 118 14.83 -2.95 5.91
C TYR A 118 14.64 -3.93 4.75
N THR A 119 13.41 -4.39 4.52
CA THR A 119 13.08 -5.12 3.30
C THR A 119 12.99 -4.11 2.16
N TYR A 120 14.09 -3.95 1.44
CA TYR A 120 14.06 -3.34 0.12
C TYR A 120 13.29 -4.28 -0.81
N PHE A 121 12.07 -3.92 -1.18
CA PHE A 121 11.29 -4.58 -2.23
C PHE A 121 11.81 -4.18 -3.63
N GLY A 122 13.14 -4.20 -3.81
CA GLY A 122 13.78 -4.02 -5.10
C GLY A 122 13.74 -5.32 -5.87
N SER A 123 13.26 -5.28 -7.12
CA SER A 123 13.30 -6.41 -8.03
C SER A 123 14.76 -6.81 -8.31
N THR A 124 15.09 -8.07 -8.06
CA THR A 124 16.29 -8.74 -8.60
C THR A 124 15.97 -9.41 -9.92
#